data_AF-A0A419HN15-F1
#
_entry.id   AF-A0A419HN15-F1
#
_cell.length_a   1.000
_cell.length_b   1.000
_cell.length_c   1.000
_cell.angle_alpha   90.00
_cell.angle_beta   90.00
_cell.angle_gamma   90.00
#
_symmetry.space_group_name_H-M   'P 1'
#
loop_
_entity.id
_entity.type
_entity.pdbx_description
1 polymer ?
#
loop_
_entity_poly.entity_id
_entity_poly.type
_entity_poly.pdbx_seq_one_letter_code
_entity_poly.pdbx_strand_id
1 'polypeptide(L)'
;MSGFHALPGKLTAAANQVGDFTARAARLTDAAHAAEVSDRSFGLIGQATVHSSYQDMVRDFGEYLTMIGKGTQRIEELLHATATGYREADAAEQARMDAIGRSIAGGR
;
A
#
# COMPACT_ATOMS: atom_id res chain seq x y z
N MET A 1 -15.32 23.16 18.73
CA MET A 1 -15.04 21.71 18.84
C MET A 1 -13.94 21.40 17.83
N SER A 2 -12.72 21.11 18.27
CA SER A 2 -11.64 20.70 17.37
C SER A 2 -11.87 19.25 16.94
N GLY A 3 -12.71 19.06 15.93
CA GLY A 3 -12.88 17.76 15.30
C GLY A 3 -11.57 17.36 14.62
N PHE A 4 -11.23 16.08 14.67
CA PHE A 4 -10.14 15.51 13.89
C PHE A 4 -10.34 15.90 12.41
N HIS A 5 -9.53 16.83 11.89
CA HIS A 5 -9.55 17.22 10.47
C HIS A 5 -8.87 16.17 9.58
N ALA A 6 -9.15 14.89 9.80
CA ALA A 6 -8.76 13.87 8.85
C ALA A 6 -9.72 14.00 7.66
N LEU A 7 -9.19 14.42 6.51
CA LEU A 7 -9.96 14.50 5.27
C LEU A 7 -10.00 13.11 4.63
N PRO A 8 -11.12 12.36 4.67
CA PRO A 8 -11.16 10.98 4.19
C PRO A 8 -10.80 10.86 2.71
N GLY A 9 -11.10 11.90 1.92
CA GLY A 9 -10.68 12.00 0.53
C GLY A 9 -9.16 12.05 0.35
N LYS A 10 -8.42 12.75 1.24
CA LYS A 10 -6.96 12.79 1.20
C LYS A 10 -6.35 11.45 1.62
N LEU A 11 -6.94 10.78 2.62
CA LEU A 11 -6.51 9.45 3.03
C LEU A 11 -6.73 8.41 1.92
N THR A 12 -7.87 8.48 1.22
CA THR A 12 -8.17 7.61 0.07
C THR A 12 -7.21 7.88 -1.09
N ALA A 13 -6.92 9.15 -1.39
CA ALA A 13 -5.95 9.50 -2.43
C ALA A 13 -4.53 9.02 -2.09
N ALA A 14 -4.11 9.13 -0.83
CA ALA A 14 -2.84 8.60 -0.36
C ALA A 14 -2.80 7.06 -0.45
N ALA A 15 -3.89 6.37 -0.09
CA ALA A 15 -3.99 4.92 -0.23
C ALA A 15 -3.81 4.47 -1.68
N ASN A 16 -4.49 5.11 -2.62
CA ASN A 16 -4.36 4.82 -4.05
C ASN A 16 -2.92 5.04 -4.56
N GLN A 17 -2.26 6.13 -4.14
CA GLN A 17 -0.87 6.38 -4.49
C GLN A 17 0.07 5.29 -3.95
N VAL A 18 -0.18 4.78 -2.74
CA VAL A 18 0.58 3.66 -2.17
C VAL A 18 0.31 2.36 -2.93
N GLY A 19 -0.94 2.11 -3.34
CA GLY A 19 -1.29 0.98 -4.19
C GLY A 19 -0.54 0.98 -5.53
N ASP A 20 -0.35 2.15 -6.15
CA ASP A 20 0.46 2.29 -7.35
C ASP A 20 1.93 1.87 -7.13
N PHE A 21 2.50 2.11 -5.94
CA PHE A 21 3.84 1.63 -5.59
C PHE A 21 3.89 0.12 -5.47
N THR A 22 2.87 -0.52 -4.89
CA THR A 22 2.74 -1.98 -4.82
C THR A 22 2.74 -2.58 -6.23
N ALA A 23 1.95 -2.02 -7.15
CA ALA A 23 1.89 -2.49 -8.54
C ALA A 23 3.23 -2.30 -9.27
N ARG A 24 3.97 -1.21 -8.99
CA ARG A 24 5.31 -0.99 -9.55
C ARG A 24 6.34 -1.96 -9.00
N ALA A 25 6.30 -2.27 -7.70
CA ALA A 25 7.19 -3.25 -7.08
C ALA A 25 6.99 -4.65 -7.68
N ALA A 26 5.75 -5.05 -7.93
CA ALA A 26 5.44 -6.30 -8.62
C ALA A 26 6.04 -6.33 -10.04
N ARG A 27 5.84 -5.27 -10.83
CA ARG A 27 6.44 -5.17 -12.18
C ARG A 27 7.97 -5.19 -12.17
N LEU A 28 8.61 -4.56 -11.18
CA LEU A 28 10.06 -4.63 -11.02
C LEU A 28 10.54 -6.04 -10.69
N THR A 29 9.77 -6.78 -9.89
CA THR A 29 10.06 -8.18 -9.55
C THR A 29 10.00 -9.06 -10.80
N ASP A 30 8.93 -8.91 -11.59
CA ASP A 30 8.75 -9.65 -12.85
C ASP A 30 9.87 -9.30 -13.85
N ALA A 31 10.22 -8.02 -13.97
CA ALA A 31 11.30 -7.57 -14.84
C ALA A 31 12.66 -8.09 -14.37
N ALA A 32 12.91 -8.17 -13.07
CA ALA A 32 14.14 -8.73 -12.52
C ALA A 32 14.27 -10.23 -12.78
N HIS A 33 13.17 -10.98 -12.64
CA HIS A 33 13.14 -12.40 -13.01
C HIS A 33 13.29 -12.60 -14.52
N ALA A 34 12.69 -11.75 -15.34
CA ALA A 34 12.84 -11.82 -16.79
C ALA A 34 14.26 -11.44 -17.27
N ALA A 35 14.97 -10.60 -16.51
CA ALA A 35 16.34 -10.18 -16.79
C ALA A 35 17.41 -11.15 -16.24
N GLU A 36 17.00 -12.32 -15.74
CA GLU A 36 17.92 -13.33 -15.22
C GLU A 36 18.94 -13.75 -16.31
N VAL A 37 20.21 -13.60 -15.97
CA VAL A 37 21.32 -13.90 -16.87
C VAL A 37 21.56 -15.41 -16.83
N SER A 38 21.43 -16.09 -17.97
CA SER A 38 21.63 -17.54 -18.03
C SER A 38 23.03 -17.95 -17.55
N ASP A 39 23.12 -19.10 -16.91
CA ASP A 39 24.38 -19.71 -16.45
C ASP A 39 25.47 -19.75 -17.54
N ARG A 40 25.08 -19.96 -18.81
CA ARG A 40 26.01 -19.99 -19.95
C ARG A 40 26.69 -18.65 -20.19
N SER A 41 26.05 -17.54 -19.85
CA SER A 41 26.57 -16.19 -20.07
C SER A 41 27.74 -15.85 -19.13
N PHE A 42 27.88 -16.55 -18.01
CA PHE A 42 28.99 -16.37 -17.07
C PHE A 42 30.27 -17.10 -17.52
N GLY A 43 30.15 -18.10 -18.41
CA GLY A 43 31.25 -18.98 -18.78
C GLY A 43 31.79 -19.79 -17.59
N LEU A 44 32.75 -20.68 -17.84
CA LEU A 44 33.30 -21.58 -16.81
C LEU A 44 33.94 -20.84 -15.63
N ILE A 45 34.66 -19.75 -15.92
CA ILE A 45 35.35 -18.96 -14.88
C ILE A 45 34.33 -18.15 -14.06
N GLY A 46 33.34 -17.54 -14.71
CA GLY A 46 32.31 -16.77 -14.02
C GLY A 46 31.40 -17.66 -13.17
N GLN A 47 31.08 -18.87 -13.64
CA GLN A 47 30.35 -19.87 -12.86
C GLN A 47 31.06 -20.22 -11.55
N ALA A 48 32.38 -20.37 -11.58
CA ALA A 48 33.17 -20.74 -10.41
C ALA A 48 33.43 -19.58 -9.43
N THR A 49 33.20 -18.33 -9.83
CA THR A 49 33.70 -17.15 -9.06
C THR A 49 32.64 -16.12 -8.69
N VAL A 50 31.64 -15.86 -9.55
CA VAL A 50 30.71 -14.74 -9.38
C VAL A 50 29.24 -15.12 -9.52
N HIS A 51 28.95 -16.30 -10.06
CA HIS A 51 27.59 -16.75 -10.33
C HIS A 51 26.75 -16.92 -9.06
N SER A 52 27.31 -17.51 -8.00
CA SER A 52 26.61 -17.65 -6.71
C SER A 52 26.25 -16.30 -6.11
N SER A 53 27.19 -15.35 -6.13
CA SER A 53 26.96 -13.98 -5.63
C SER A 53 25.90 -13.25 -6.45
N TYR A 54 25.84 -13.49 -7.76
CA TYR A 54 24.78 -12.97 -8.62
C TYR A 54 23.41 -13.57 -8.25
N GLN A 55 23.32 -14.89 -8.10
CA GLN A 55 22.07 -15.56 -7.72
C GLN A 55 21.59 -15.12 -6.33
N ASP A 56 22.50 -15.00 -5.37
CA ASP A 56 22.18 -14.47 -4.03
C ASP A 56 21.67 -13.04 -4.12
N MET A 57 22.32 -12.17 -4.89
CA MET A 57 21.87 -10.78 -5.09
C MET A 57 20.49 -10.70 -5.74
N VAL A 58 20.20 -11.53 -6.75
CA VAL A 58 18.89 -11.58 -7.40
C VAL A 58 17.81 -12.08 -6.43
N ARG A 59 18.13 -13.11 -5.63
CA ARG A 59 17.23 -13.61 -4.59
C ARG A 59 16.92 -12.54 -3.55
N ASP A 60 17.96 -11.93 -2.98
CA ASP A 60 17.82 -10.89 -1.96
C ASP A 60 17.02 -9.71 -2.50
N PHE A 61 17.27 -9.30 -3.75
CA PHE A 61 16.50 -8.25 -4.41
C PHE A 61 15.01 -8.60 -4.53
N GLY A 62 14.67 -9.83 -4.93
CA GLY A 62 13.29 -10.31 -5.00
C GLY A 62 12.62 -10.37 -3.62
N GLU A 63 13.35 -10.77 -2.57
CA GLU A 63 12.86 -10.77 -1.19
C GLU A 63 12.56 -9.35 -0.70
N TYR A 64 13.45 -8.39 -0.96
CA TYR A 64 13.22 -6.98 -0.60
C TYR A 64 12.02 -6.39 -1.33
N LEU A 65 11.86 -6.66 -2.63
CA LEU A 65 10.68 -6.21 -3.38
C LEU A 65 9.39 -6.81 -2.84
N THR A 66 9.41 -8.09 -2.45
CA THR A 66 8.27 -8.76 -1.81
C THR A 66 7.93 -8.13 -0.46
N MET A 67 8.94 -7.82 0.36
CA MET A 67 8.74 -7.12 1.64
C MET A 67 8.15 -5.73 1.44
N ILE A 68 8.66 -4.98 0.46
CA ILE A 68 8.13 -3.65 0.11
C ILE A 68 6.67 -3.78 -0.29
N GLY A 69 6.33 -4.70 -1.20
CA GLY A 69 4.95 -4.92 -1.65
C GLY A 69 3.99 -5.26 -0.52
N LYS A 70 4.38 -6.14 0.42
CA LYS A 70 3.57 -6.46 1.60
C LYS A 70 3.42 -5.26 2.55
N GLY A 71 4.49 -4.49 2.73
CA GLY A 71 4.48 -3.29 3.57
C GLY A 71 3.56 -2.20 3.00
N THR A 72 3.65 -1.93 1.70
CA THR A 72 2.82 -0.94 1.01
C THR A 72 1.36 -1.36 0.99
N GLN A 73 1.06 -2.64 0.71
CA GLN A 73 -0.29 -3.17 0.78
C GLN A 73 -0.91 -2.97 2.18
N ARG A 74 -0.16 -3.26 3.24
CA ARG A 74 -0.64 -3.04 4.62
C ARG A 74 -0.92 -1.56 4.91
N ILE A 75 -0.10 -0.64 4.40
CA ILE A 75 -0.32 0.80 4.56
C ILE A 75 -1.57 1.24 3.80
N GLU A 76 -1.75 0.78 2.57
CA GLU A 76 -2.95 1.04 1.76
C GLU A 76 -4.22 0.58 2.50
N GLU A 77 -4.24 -0.65 3.00
CA GLU A 77 -5.36 -1.21 3.78
C GLU A 77 -5.68 -0.36 5.02
N LEU A 78 -4.65 0.05 5.78
CA LEU A 78 -4.81 0.90 6.96
C LEU A 78 -5.38 2.28 6.60
N LEU A 79 -4.91 2.89 5.51
CA LEU A 79 -5.40 4.19 5.06
C LEU A 79 -6.86 4.10 4.61
N HIS A 80 -7.25 3.04 3.89
CA HIS A 80 -8.64 2.80 3.50
C HIS A 80 -9.55 2.55 4.71
N ALA A 81 -9.10 1.73 5.66
CA ALA A 81 -9.84 1.46 6.89
C ALA A 81 -10.04 2.74 7.69
N THR A 82 -8.98 3.55 7.84
CA THR A 82 -9.03 4.84 8.54
C THR A 82 -9.98 5.80 7.84
N ALA A 83 -9.89 5.93 6.51
CA ALA A 83 -10.78 6.79 5.73
C ALA A 83 -12.25 6.38 5.88
N THR A 84 -12.52 5.08 5.89
CA THR A 84 -13.88 4.54 6.06
C THR A 84 -14.41 4.83 7.47
N GLY A 85 -13.59 4.60 8.50
CA GLY A 85 -13.96 4.90 9.89
C GLY A 85 -14.31 6.37 10.11
N TYR A 86 -13.58 7.30 9.48
CA TYR A 86 -13.95 8.73 9.54
C TYR A 86 -15.28 9.03 8.85
N ARG A 87 -15.56 8.44 7.68
CA ARG A 87 -16.85 8.64 7.00
C ARG A 87 -18.02 8.12 7.83
N GLU A 88 -17.85 6.97 8.48
CA GLU A 88 -18.87 6.37 9.36
C GLU A 88 -19.11 7.22 10.61
N ALA A 89 -18.04 7.74 11.22
CA ALA A 89 -18.12 8.63 12.36
C ALA A 89 -18.84 9.95 12.02
N ASP A 90 -18.49 10.57 10.88
CA ASP A 90 -19.14 11.79 10.39
C ASP A 90 -20.63 11.55 10.11
N ALA A 91 -20.98 10.42 9.48
CA ALA A 91 -22.37 10.05 9.20
C ALA A 91 -23.17 9.81 10.48
N ALA A 92 -22.57 9.15 11.48
CA ALA A 92 -23.20 8.92 12.78
C ALA A 92 -23.44 10.24 13.54
N GLU A 93 -22.47 11.15 13.50
CA GLU A 93 -22.61 12.45 14.16
C GLU A 93 -23.67 13.32 13.46
N GLN A 94 -23.69 13.34 12.13
CA GLN A 94 -24.73 14.04 11.37
C GLN A 94 -26.13 13.49 11.68
N ALA A 95 -26.27 12.16 11.73
CA ALA A 95 -27.55 11.53 12.08
C ALA A 95 -28.02 11.89 13.50
N ARG A 96 -27.09 12.01 14.46
CA ARG A 96 -27.39 12.49 15.82
C ARG A 96 -27.82 13.95 15.83
N MET A 97 -27.11 14.82 15.10
CA MET A 97 -27.46 16.23 14.98
C MET A 97 -28.84 16.42 14.34
N ASP A 98 -29.14 15.68 13.27
CA ASP A 98 -30.44 15.71 12.61
C ASP A 98 -31.57 15.23 13.54
N ALA A 99 -31.31 14.20 14.36
CA ALA A 99 -32.27 13.72 15.35
C ALA A 99 -32.57 14.77 16.43
N ILE A 100 -31.53 15.46 16.92
CA ILE A 100 -31.68 16.59 17.85
C ILE A 100 -32.43 17.75 17.19
N GLY A 101 -32.11 18.09 15.95
CA GLY A 101 -32.81 19.14 15.20
C GLY A 101 -34.30 18.84 15.04
N ARG A 102 -34.65 17.59 14.72
CA ARG A 102 -36.06 17.15 14.62
C ARG A 102 -36.79 17.18 15.97
N SER A 103 -36.14 16.79 17.07
CA SER A 103 -36.79 16.80 18.40
C SER A 103 -37.07 18.24 18.87
N ILE A 104 -36.19 19.18 18.56
CA ILE A 104 -36.39 20.61 18.84
C ILE A 104 -37.50 21.19 17.94
N ALA A 105 -37.54 20.83 16.66
CA ALA A 105 -38.53 21.35 15.71
C ALA A 105 -39.96 20.79 15.93
N GLY A 106 -40.10 19.53 16.39
CA GLY A 106 -41.39 18.89 16.65
C GLY A 106 -42.00 19.16 18.03
N GLY A 107 -41.30 19.91 18.90
CA GLY A 107 -41.74 20.23 20.26
C GLY A 107 -42.51 21.55 20.42
N ARG A 108 -43.11 22.10 19.35
CA ARG A 108 -43.98 23.29 19.39
C ARG A 108 -45.42 22.93 19.03
#